data_AF-A0A5B6VAF0-F1
#
_entry.id   AF-A0A5B6VAF0-F1
#
_cell.length_a   1.000
_cell.length_b   1.000
_cell.length_c   1.000
_cell.angle_alpha   90.00
_cell.angle_beta   90.00
_cell.angle_gamma   90.00
#
_symmetry.space_group_name_H-M   'P 1'
#
loop_
_entity.id
_entity.type
_entity.pdbx_description
1 polymer ?
#
loop_
_entity_poly.entity_id
_entity_poly.type
_entity_poly.pdbx_seq_one_letter_code
_entity_poly.pdbx_strand_id
1 'polypeptide(L)' 'MTVSEYERKFVRLSRYARECVSLEAAMCRRFEDGLNENIKLLVSILGIDEFVVLVERACKAEELGKEK' A
#
# COMPACT_ATOMS: atom_id res chain seq x y z
N MET A 1 -11.20 7.18 2.12
CA MET A 1 -10.44 6.80 0.92
C MET A 1 -10.17 5.33 1.03
N THR A 2 -10.62 4.53 0.07
CA THR A 2 -10.35 3.08 0.06
C THR A 2 -8.90 2.82 -0.33
N VAL A 3 -8.38 1.62 -0.03
CA VAL A 3 -7.03 1.20 -0.48
C VAL A 3 -6.89 1.33 -2.00
N SER A 4 -7.91 0.96 -2.78
CA SER A 4 -7.88 1.08 -4.25
C SER A 4 -7.91 2.54 -4.74
N GLU A 5 -8.62 3.43 -4.05
CA GLU A 5 -8.57 4.87 -4.35
C GLU A 5 -7.18 5.45 -4.03
N TYR A 6 -6.59 5.00 -2.93
CA TYR A 6 -5.25 5.41 -2.51
C TYR A 6 -4.18 4.91 -3.49
N GLU A 7 -4.21 3.64 -3.88
CA GLU A 7 -3.35 3.04 -4.91
C GLU A 7 -3.36 3.88 -6.20
N ARG A 8 -4.54 4.17 -6.74
CA ARG A 8 -4.67 4.96 -7.97
C ARG A 8 -4.03 6.34 -7.81
N LYS A 9 -4.23 6.99 -6.66
CA LYS A 9 -3.62 8.30 -6.38
C LYS A 9 -2.12 8.20 -6.22
N PHE A 10 -1.63 7.16 -5.53
CA PHE A 10 -0.22 6.90 -5.31
C PHE A 10 0.51 6.67 -6.64
N VAL A 11 0.05 5.71 -7.46
CA VAL A 11 0.61 5.44 -8.80
C VAL A 11 0.60 6.68 -9.68
N ARG A 12 -0.48 7.48 -9.62
CA ARG A 12 -0.55 8.74 -10.35
C ARG A 12 0.52 9.73 -9.90
N LEU A 13 0.79 9.85 -8.61
CA LEU A 13 1.78 10.78 -8.06
C LEU A 13 3.22 10.27 -8.19
N SER A 14 3.43 8.96 -8.19
CA SER A 14 4.73 8.31 -8.36
C SER A 14 5.45 8.72 -9.65
N ARG A 15 4.71 9.15 -10.69
CA ARG A 15 5.30 9.70 -11.92
C ARG A 15 6.18 10.94 -11.67
N TYR A 16 5.90 11.70 -10.62
CA TYR A 16 6.62 12.94 -10.29
C TYR A 16 7.79 12.71 -9.34
N ALA A 17 7.90 11.52 -8.74
CA ALA A 17 8.92 11.18 -7.77
C ALA A 17 9.57 9.83 -8.10
N ARG A 18 9.87 9.60 -9.39
CA ARG A 18 10.33 8.30 -9.90
C ARG A 18 11.57 7.76 -9.18
N GLU A 19 12.48 8.63 -8.78
CA GLU A 19 13.69 8.25 -8.02
C GLU A 19 13.35 7.69 -6.63
N CYS A 20 12.29 8.20 -5.98
CA CYS A 20 11.86 7.78 -4.65
C CYS A 20 11.15 6.41 -4.64
N VAL A 21 10.69 5.95 -5.80
CA VAL A 21 10.00 4.65 -5.99
C VAL A 21 10.70 3.82 -7.07
N SER A 22 12.00 4.06 -7.24
CA SER A 22 12.81 3.42 -8.29
C SER A 22 13.03 1.93 -8.05
N LEU A 23 12.98 1.49 -6.79
CA LEU A 23 12.97 0.10 -6.36
C LEU A 23 11.57 -0.28 -5.86
N GLU A 24 11.09 -1.45 -6.23
CA GLU A 24 9.77 -1.93 -5.84
C GLU A 24 9.61 -2.00 -4.31
N ALA A 25 10.61 -2.53 -3.58
CA ALA A 25 10.62 -2.51 -2.12
C ALA A 25 10.59 -1.07 -1.52
N ALA A 26 11.15 -0.07 -2.19
CA ALA A 26 11.04 1.32 -1.76
C ALA A 26 9.63 1.87 -2.01
N MET A 27 9.02 1.48 -3.14
CA MET A 27 7.63 1.79 -3.48
C MET A 27 6.65 1.19 -2.46
N CYS A 28 6.85 -0.09 -2.10
CA CYS A 28 6.08 -0.79 -1.07
C CYS A 28 6.14 -0.07 0.28
N ARG A 29 7.35 0.23 0.78
CA ARG A 29 7.53 0.97 2.05
C ARG A 29 6.82 2.33 2.05
N ARG A 30 6.94 3.09 0.95
CA ARG A 30 6.26 4.39 0.80
C ARG A 30 4.74 4.25 0.76
N PHE A 31 4.25 3.19 0.14
CA PHE A 31 2.82 2.90 0.10
C PHE A 31 2.30 2.53 1.50
N GLU A 32 2.96 1.58 2.17
CA GLU A 32 2.66 1.15 3.55
C GLU A 32 2.62 2.33 4.53
N ASP A 33 3.55 3.27 4.40
CA ASP A 33 3.61 4.45 5.27
C ASP A 33 2.38 5.36 5.17
N GLY A 34 1.66 5.33 4.06
CA GLY A 34 0.43 6.09 3.89
C GLY A 34 -0.86 5.29 4.13
N LEU A 35 -0.76 4.02 4.50
CA LEU A 35 -1.93 3.21 4.87
C LEU A 35 -2.43 3.58 6.28
N ASN A 36 -3.71 3.27 6.54
CA ASN A 36 -4.28 3.36 7.88
C ASN A 36 -3.50 2.43 8.84
N GLU A 37 -3.27 2.85 10.08
CA GLU A 37 -2.49 2.10 11.08
C GLU A 37 -2.95 0.65 11.25
N ASN A 38 -4.26 0.38 11.21
CA ASN A 38 -4.80 -0.97 11.33
C ASN A 38 -4.38 -1.87 10.16
N ILE A 39 -4.46 -1.33 8.93
CA ILE A 39 -4.07 -2.05 7.71
C ILE A 39 -2.55 -2.18 7.65
N LYS A 40 -1.83 -1.08 7.95
CA LYS A 40 -0.37 -1.03 8.00
C LYS A 40 0.19 -2.11 8.90
N LEU A 41 -0.34 -2.26 10.12
CA LEU A 41 0.10 -3.29 11.05
C LEU A 41 -0.05 -4.70 10.46
N LEU A 42 -1.16 -4.98 9.79
CA LEU A 42 -1.43 -6.29 9.20
C LEU A 42 -0.50 -6.60 8.02
N VAL A 43 -0.22 -5.61 7.15
CA VAL A 43 0.60 -5.82 5.97
C VAL A 43 2.10 -5.77 6.26
N SER A 44 2.56 -4.92 7.19
CA SER A 44 3.98 -4.79 7.53
C SER A 44 4.53 -6.06 8.21
N ILE A 45 3.69 -6.84 8.91
CA ILE A 45 4.08 -8.15 9.45
C ILE A 45 4.42 -9.15 8.34
N LEU A 46 3.82 -9.00 7.16
CA LEU A 46 4.02 -9.92 6.04
C LEU A 46 5.32 -9.64 5.27
N GLY A 47 5.95 -8.48 5.45
CA GLY A 47 7.24 -8.13 4.82
C GLY A 47 7.21 -8.22 3.29
N ILE A 48 6.18 -7.65 2.66
CA ILE A 48 5.94 -7.80 1.23
C ILE A 48 6.70 -6.73 0.44
N ASP A 49 7.59 -7.17 -0.44
CA ASP A 49 8.36 -6.28 -1.33
C ASP A 49 7.79 -6.14 -2.74
N GLU A 50 6.75 -6.92 -3.09
CA GLU A 50 6.04 -6.85 -4.38
C GLU A 50 4.80 -5.96 -4.27
N PHE A 51 4.73 -4.88 -5.07
CA PHE A 51 3.75 -3.82 -4.88
C PHE A 51 2.32 -4.32 -5.13
N VAL A 52 2.12 -5.14 -6.16
CA VAL A 52 0.80 -5.68 -6.50
C VAL A 52 0.28 -6.58 -5.38
N VAL A 53 1.14 -7.44 -4.83
CA VAL A 53 0.80 -8.33 -3.71
C VAL A 53 0.48 -7.51 -2.46
N LEU A 54 1.25 -6.46 -2.17
CA LEU A 54 1.00 -5.57 -1.04
C LEU A 54 -0.38 -4.91 -1.14
N VAL A 55 -0.73 -4.36 -2.30
CA VAL A 55 -2.05 -3.75 -2.54
C VAL A 55 -3.17 -4.77 -2.36
N GLU A 56 -3.02 -5.97 -2.90
CA GLU A 56 -4.02 -7.04 -2.74
C GLU A 56 -4.25 -7.39 -1.26
N ARG A 57 -3.17 -7.52 -0.47
CA ARG A 57 -3.28 -7.79 0.97
C ARG A 57 -3.88 -6.63 1.74
N ALA A 58 -3.53 -5.39 1.39
CA ALA A 58 -4.11 -4.20 2.00
C ALA A 58 -5.62 -4.09 1.71
N CYS A 59 -6.07 -4.41 0.49
CA CYS A 59 -7.49 -4.47 0.14
C CYS A 59 -8.24 -5.51 0.98
N LYS A 60 -7.71 -6.74 1.07
CA LYS A 60 -8.31 -7.80 1.92
C LYS A 60 -8.38 -7.39 3.39
N ALA A 61 -7.34 -6.75 3.91
CA ALA A 61 -7.32 -6.24 5.28
C ALA A 61 -8.34 -5.11 5.50
N GLU A 62 -8.57 -4.24 4.51
CA GLU A 62 -9.62 -3.21 4.56
C GLU A 62 -11.02 -3.84 4.61
N GLU A 63 -11.27 -4.91 3.85
CA GLU A 63 -12.55 -5.63 3.83
C GLU A 63 -12.85 -6.29 5.18
N LEU A 64 -11.88 -6.99 5.76
CA LEU A 64 -12.00 -7.63 7.08
C LEU A 64 -12.28 -6.61 8.21
N GLY A 65 -11.78 -5.37 8.07
CA GLY A 65 -12.04 -4.29 9.02
C GLY A 65 -13.45 -3.70 8.94
N LYS A 66 -14.16 -3.89 7.81
CA LYS A 66 -15.52 -3.38 7.57
C LYS A 66 -16.62 -4.32 8.05
N GLU A 67 -16.32 -5.59 8.33
CA GLU A 67 -17.28 -6.59 8.83
C GLU A 67 -17.59 -6.45 10.35
N LYS A 68 -17.53 -5.23 10.90
CA LYS A 68 -17.89 -4.93 12.29
C LYS A 68 -19.13 -4.06 12.39
#